data_AF-A0AAD7NQB0-F1
#
_entry.id   AF-A0AAD7NQB0-F1
#
_cell.length_a   1.000
_cell.length_b   1.000
_cell.length_c   1.000
_cell.angle_alpha   90.00
_cell.angle_beta   90.00
_cell.angle_gamma   90.00
#
_symmetry.space_group_name_H-M   'P 1'
#
loop_
_entity.id
_entity.type
_entity.pdbx_description
1 polymer ?
#
loop_
_entity_poly.entity_id
_entity_poly.type
_entity_poly.pdbx_seq_one_letter_code
_entity_poly.pdbx_strand_id
1 'polypeptide(L)'
;MSNDDLRTRLVELDAAIEKQQALLDTLHIDRENSKDIRRQLASIIYPVFTLPLDVTLEIFVYCNSFHSTSTYWSPTILLGICRTWRALAFSTPTLW
;
A
#
# COMPACT_ATOMS: atom_id res chain seq x y z
N MET A 1 17.21 -44.27 0.43
CA MET A 1 17.95 -43.21 -0.26
C MET A 1 19.42 -43.57 -0.26
N SER A 2 20.01 -43.72 -1.45
CA SER A 2 21.44 -44.00 -1.62
C SER A 2 22.26 -42.74 -1.29
N ASN A 3 23.51 -42.88 -0.87
CA ASN A 3 24.39 -41.73 -0.58
C ASN A 3 24.56 -40.82 -1.82
N ASP A 4 24.48 -41.42 -3.01
CA ASP A 4 24.56 -40.74 -4.31
C ASP A 4 23.32 -39.88 -4.62
N ASP A 5 22.15 -40.32 -4.15
CA ASP A 5 20.87 -39.61 -4.28
C ASP A 5 20.85 -38.34 -3.42
N LEU A 6 21.41 -38.43 -2.21
CA LEU A 6 21.59 -37.28 -1.31
C LEU A 6 22.55 -36.23 -1.87
N ARG A 7 23.64 -36.68 -2.52
CA ARG A 7 24.62 -35.78 -3.16
C ARG A 7 24.02 -35.07 -4.36
N THR A 8 23.29 -35.79 -5.20
CA THR A 8 22.56 -35.21 -6.34
C THR A 8 21.58 -34.14 -5.87
N ARG A 9 20.82 -34.43 -4.81
CA ARG A 9 19.87 -33.47 -4.26
C ARG A 9 20.52 -32.20 -3.70
N LEU A 10 21.69 -32.30 -3.08
CA LEU A 10 22.45 -31.13 -2.62
C LEU A 10 22.88 -30.25 -3.79
N VAL A 11 23.43 -30.84 -4.85
CA VAL A 11 23.84 -30.11 -6.05
C VAL A 11 22.66 -29.39 -6.71
N GLU A 12 21.50 -30.04 -6.78
CA GLU A 12 20.28 -29.39 -7.29
C GLU A 12 19.83 -28.20 -6.45
N LEU A 13 19.89 -28.33 -5.12
CA LEU A 13 19.51 -27.25 -4.21
C LEU A 13 20.49 -26.08 -4.29
N ASP A 14 21.79 -26.35 -4.35
CA ASP A 14 22.81 -25.30 -4.48
C ASP A 14 22.64 -24.55 -5.81
N ALA A 15 22.38 -25.26 -6.91
CA ALA A 15 22.08 -24.64 -8.20
C ALA A 15 20.80 -23.79 -8.18
N ALA A 16 19.77 -24.24 -7.45
CA ALA A 16 18.54 -23.47 -7.28
C ALA A 16 18.75 -22.21 -6.44
N ILE A 17 19.56 -22.29 -5.38
CA ILE A 17 19.94 -21.14 -4.54
C ILE A 17 20.71 -20.12 -5.38
N GLU A 18 21.72 -20.57 -6.15
CA GLU A 18 22.53 -19.68 -6.99
C GLU A 18 21.66 -18.95 -8.01
N LYS A 19 20.74 -19.65 -8.66
CA LYS A 19 19.78 -19.05 -9.60
C LYS A 19 18.88 -18.01 -8.92
N GLN A 20 18.36 -18.31 -7.73
CA GLN A 20 17.52 -17.37 -6.98
C GLN A 20 18.30 -16.15 -6.52
N GLN A 21 19.56 -16.33 -6.10
CA GLN A 21 20.43 -15.24 -5.70
C GLN A 21 20.72 -14.30 -6.87
N ALA A 22 21.04 -14.84 -8.05
CA ALA A 22 21.25 -14.03 -9.26
C ALA A 22 20.00 -13.21 -9.63
N LEU A 23 18.80 -13.78 -9.45
CA LEU A 23 17.56 -13.04 -9.65
C LEU A 23 17.38 -11.92 -8.62
N LEU A 24 17.63 -12.20 -7.34
CA LEU A 24 17.57 -11.19 -6.28
C LEU A 24 18.53 -10.05 -6.56
N ASP A 25 19.76 -10.34 -6.95
CA ASP A 25 20.78 -9.35 -7.27
C ASP A 25 20.32 -8.45 -8.43
N THR A 26 19.73 -9.05 -9.47
CA THR A 26 19.16 -8.32 -10.60
C THR A 26 18.03 -7.37 -10.15
N LEU A 27 17.10 -7.86 -9.31
CA LEU A 27 16.00 -7.04 -8.77
C LEU A 27 16.50 -5.94 -7.83
N HIS A 28 17.57 -6.18 -7.08
CA HIS A 28 18.21 -5.17 -6.24
C HIS A 28 18.81 -4.05 -7.08
N ILE A 29 19.46 -4.38 -8.19
CA ILE A 29 19.98 -3.40 -9.16
C ILE A 29 18.84 -2.60 -9.79
N ASP A 30 17.76 -3.26 -10.22
CA ASP A 30 16.61 -2.56 -10.81
C ASP A 30 15.93 -1.62 -9.80
N ARG A 31 15.80 -2.08 -8.55
CA ARG A 31 15.34 -1.24 -7.45
C ARG A 31 16.26 -0.04 -7.25
N GLU A 32 17.57 -0.21 -7.30
CA GLU A 32 18.55 0.87 -7.18
C GLU A 32 18.41 1.89 -8.32
N ASN A 33 18.28 1.43 -9.56
CA ASN A 33 18.07 2.27 -10.74
C ASN A 33 16.76 3.07 -10.62
N SER A 34 15.74 2.49 -10.01
CA SER A 34 14.45 3.14 -9.73
C SER A 34 14.47 4.12 -8.55
N LYS A 35 15.64 4.44 -7.96
CA LYS A 35 15.74 5.41 -6.85
C LYS A 35 15.22 6.79 -7.23
N ASP A 36 15.45 7.23 -8.47
CA ASP A 36 15.03 8.57 -8.90
C ASP A 36 13.51 8.69 -8.93
N ILE A 37 12.80 7.69 -9.46
CA ILE A 37 11.34 7.61 -9.42
C ILE A 37 10.83 7.66 -7.98
N ARG A 38 11.46 6.92 -7.05
CA ARG A 38 11.08 6.97 -5.62
C ARG A 38 11.28 8.36 -5.01
N ARG A 39 12.36 9.06 -5.36
CA ARG A 39 12.59 10.43 -4.90
C ARG A 39 11.56 11.39 -5.47
N GLN A 40 11.24 11.28 -6.76
CA GLN A 40 10.21 12.08 -7.41
C GLN A 40 8.86 11.86 -6.73
N LEU A 41 8.45 10.61 -6.51
CA LEU A 41 7.20 10.28 -5.81
C LEU A 41 7.19 10.80 -4.36
N ALA A 42 8.31 10.71 -3.64
CA ALA A 42 8.42 11.24 -2.28
C ALA A 42 8.35 12.78 -2.22
N SER A 43 8.75 13.47 -3.29
CA SER A 43 8.63 14.92 -3.41
C SER A 43 7.20 15.39 -3.69
N ILE A 44 6.33 14.49 -4.17
CA ILE A 44 4.91 14.80 -4.37
C ILE A 44 4.26 14.90 -3.00
N ILE A 45 3.95 16.13 -2.61
CA ILE A 45 3.09 16.39 -1.47
C ILE A 45 1.68 16.00 -1.90
N TYR A 46 1.09 15.04 -1.20
CA TYR A 46 -0.31 14.70 -1.32
C TYR A 46 -1.08 15.53 -0.29
N PRO A 47 -1.75 16.64 -0.68
CA PRO A 47 -2.32 17.57 0.28
C PRO A 47 -3.30 16.89 1.23
N VAL A 48 -4.05 15.91 0.71
CA VAL A 48 -5.02 15.10 1.46
C VAL A 48 -4.40 14.28 2.62
N PHE A 49 -3.09 14.00 2.57
CA PHE A 49 -2.36 13.33 3.66
C PHE A 49 -1.68 14.30 4.61
N THR A 50 -1.66 15.60 4.29
CA THR A 50 -1.11 16.67 5.14
C THR A 50 -2.19 17.55 5.77
N LEU A 51 -3.46 17.32 5.44
CA LEU A 51 -4.57 18.07 6.03
C LEU A 51 -4.63 17.79 7.54
N PRO A 52 -4.83 18.83 8.37
CA PRO A 52 -5.22 18.63 9.75
C PRO A 52 -6.47 17.77 9.86
N LEU A 53 -6.58 17.09 10.99
CA LEU A 53 -7.73 16.23 11.28
C LEU A 53 -9.05 16.99 11.15
N ASP A 54 -9.14 18.17 11.76
CA ASP A 54 -10.38 18.96 11.81
C ASP A 54 -10.86 19.34 10.41
N VAL A 55 -9.93 19.77 9.54
CA VAL A 55 -10.23 20.12 8.15
C VAL A 55 -10.69 18.88 7.37
N THR A 56 -10.07 17.72 7.62
CA THR A 56 -10.47 16.46 6.96
C THR A 56 -11.90 16.05 7.35
N LEU A 57 -12.25 16.19 8.63
CA LEU A 57 -13.60 15.90 9.12
C LEU A 57 -14.64 16.88 8.57
N GLU A 58 -14.30 18.16 8.50
CA GLU A 58 -15.18 19.18 7.92
C GLU A 58 -15.48 18.89 6.45
N ILE A 59 -14.48 18.46 5.67
CA ILE A 59 -14.68 18.00 4.30
C ILE A 59 -15.63 16.81 4.25
N PHE A 60 -15.48 15.81 5.12
CA PHE A 60 -16.37 14.64 5.14
C PHE A 60 -17.82 15.04 5.42
N VAL A 61 -18.05 15.90 6.41
CA VAL A 61 -19.38 16.38 6.78
C VAL A 61 -19.98 17.20 5.64
N TYR A 62 -19.21 18.11 5.05
CA TYR A 62 -19.67 18.94 3.93
C TYR A 62 -20.06 18.10 2.70
N CYS A 63 -19.21 17.13 2.32
CA CYS A 63 -19.51 16.21 1.22
C CYS A 63 -20.78 15.38 1.49
N ASN A 64 -20.98 14.94 2.74
CA ASN A 64 -22.19 14.22 3.13
C ASN A 64 -23.46 15.09 3.01
N SER A 65 -23.41 16.34 3.47
CA SER A 65 -24.54 17.27 3.36
C SER A 65 -24.92 17.56 1.91
N PHE A 66 -23.94 17.71 1.02
CA PHE A 66 -24.16 18.00 -0.40
C PHE A 66 -24.76 16.82 -1.18
N HIS A 67 -24.47 15.59 -0.74
CA HIS A 67 -24.92 14.36 -1.41
C HIS A 67 -26.00 13.60 -0.66
N SER A 68 -26.62 14.19 0.37
CA SER A 68 -27.64 13.54 1.22
C SER A 68 -28.85 12.97 0.46
N THR A 69 -29.11 13.43 -0.76
CA THR A 69 -30.18 12.93 -1.65
C THR A 69 -29.70 11.94 -2.72
N SER A 70 -28.39 11.70 -2.83
CA SER A 70 -27.79 10.83 -3.83
C SER A 70 -27.61 9.41 -3.29
N THR A 71 -28.27 8.44 -3.91
CA THR A 71 -28.12 7.00 -3.59
C THR A 71 -26.68 6.49 -3.79
N TYR A 72 -25.84 7.24 -4.52
CA TYR A 72 -24.46 6.85 -4.85
C TYR A 72 -23.44 7.30 -3.80
N TRP A 73 -23.83 8.13 -2.85
CA TRP A 73 -22.93 8.65 -1.82
C TRP A 73 -23.43 8.26 -0.44
N SER A 74 -22.67 7.38 0.22
CA SER A 74 -22.88 7.00 1.61
C SER A 74 -21.59 7.27 2.38
N PRO A 75 -21.66 7.75 3.64
CA PRO A 75 -20.52 7.85 4.55
C PRO A 75 -19.70 6.55 4.64
N THR A 76 -20.34 5.41 4.40
CA THR A 76 -19.69 4.09 4.35
C THR A 76 -18.59 4.00 3.29
N ILE A 77 -18.63 4.79 2.22
CA ILE A 77 -17.58 4.85 1.19
C ILE A 77 -16.24 5.25 1.82
N LEU A 78 -16.26 6.17 2.81
CA LEU A 78 -15.06 6.61 3.52
C LEU A 78 -14.38 5.45 4.27
N LEU A 79 -15.16 4.45 4.70
CA LEU A 79 -14.63 3.24 5.34
C LEU A 79 -13.85 2.34 4.38
N GLY A 80 -14.05 2.47 3.07
CA GLY A 80 -13.38 1.69 2.04
C GLY A 80 -12.03 2.24 1.58
N ILE A 81 -11.74 3.52 1.85
CA ILE A 81 -10.61 4.24 1.22
C ILE A 81 -9.27 3.87 1.86
N CYS A 82 -9.10 4.09 3.17
CA CYS A 82 -7.87 3.70 3.87
C CYS A 82 -8.13 3.50 5.37
N ARG A 83 -7.12 2.98 6.09
CA ARG A 83 -7.24 2.73 7.54
C ARG A 83 -7.50 4.02 8.33
N THR A 84 -6.83 5.11 7.98
CA THR A 84 -6.99 6.41 8.63
C THR A 84 -8.41 6.94 8.45
N TRP A 85 -8.90 6.99 7.22
CA TRP A 85 -10.25 7.50 6.91
C TRP A 85 -11.34 6.67 7.58
N ARG A 86 -11.16 5.34 7.64
CA ARG A 86 -12.06 4.45 8.37
C ARG A 86 -12.11 4.78 9.86
N ALA A 87 -10.95 4.96 10.50
CA ALA A 87 -10.89 5.34 11.91
C ALA A 87 -11.60 6.68 12.16
N LEU A 88 -11.34 7.67 11.30
CA LEU A 88 -11.96 8.99 11.40
C LEU A 88 -13.47 8.95 11.22
N ALA A 89 -13.97 8.23 10.21
CA ALA A 89 -15.40 8.10 9.95
C ALA A 89 -16.15 7.38 11.08
N PHE A 90 -15.54 6.35 11.70
CA PHE A 90 -16.12 5.73 12.89
C PHE A 90 -16.09 6.63 14.12
N SER A 91 -15.06 7.47 14.28
CA SER A 91 -14.96 8.41 15.40
C SER A 91 -15.83 9.65 15.26
N THR A 92 -16.54 9.81 14.15
CA THR A 92 -17.30 11.04 13.83
C THR A 92 -18.80 10.73 13.73
N PRO A 93 -19.56 10.83 14.84
CA PRO A 93 -20.99 10.50 14.86
C PRO A 93 -21.83 11.33 13.88
N THR A 94 -21.45 12.56 13.58
CA THR A 94 -22.19 13.48 12.70
C THR A 94 -22.19 13.08 11.22
N LEU A 95 -21.44 12.04 10.84
CA LEU A 95 -21.46 11.49 9.49
C LEU A 95 -22.62 10.51 9.26
N TRP A 96 -23.23 9.99 10.32
CA TRP A 96 -24.29 8.98 10.28
C TRP A 96 -25.67 9.61 10.53
#